data_AF-N8WF05-F1
#
_entry.id   AF-N8WF05-F1
#
_cell.length_a   1.000
_cell.length_b   1.000
_cell.length_c   1.000
_cell.angle_alpha   90.00
_cell.angle_beta   90.00
_cell.angle_gamma   90.00
#
_symmetry.space_group_name_H-M   'P 1'
#
loop_
_entity.id
_entity.type
_entity.pdbx_description
1 polymer ?
#
loop_
_entity_poly.entity_id
_entity_poly.type
_entity_poly.pdbx_seq_one_letter_code
_entity_poly.pdbx_strand_id
1 'polypeptide(L)'
;MAARGRPTKILTQNDLLTLQQFLENLPYLKKKQQQALTLLQQPQAPFNQQQLSLLKTVDREKSQFLQRQALIEQIKLKERNQQPLLANEIEILTLLKQNMDQDLFFRLDRALESYQKIEKAALDNRIRLENEHKREILQKSHKELTEAQKKRNAENQLKYALGGIILSIWKKAEWNIDPDHLESVEHRINNSLISDSKIQNSQLYQEAFNLTQDHQQASKLFFLALDALPTYKTQQEEFHKVLLKKLYKSL
;
A
#
# COMPACT_ATOMS: atom_id res chain seq x y z
N MET A 1 -14.36 -11.68 7.87
CA MET A 1 -14.83 -10.56 7.02
C MET A 1 -15.36 -9.46 7.94
N ALA A 2 -14.66 -8.33 8.08
CA ALA A 2 -15.18 -7.21 8.85
C ALA A 2 -16.30 -6.55 8.04
N ALA A 3 -17.54 -6.61 8.55
CA ALA A 3 -18.63 -5.82 7.99
C ALA A 3 -18.24 -4.35 8.07
N ARG A 4 -17.88 -3.74 6.93
CA ARG A 4 -17.65 -2.30 6.79
C ARG A 4 -19.00 -1.58 6.94
N GLY A 5 -19.53 -1.57 8.15
CA GLY A 5 -20.67 -0.76 8.54
C GLY A 5 -20.23 0.67 8.79
N ARG A 6 -21.05 1.64 8.37
CA ARG A 6 -20.86 3.05 8.74
C ARG A 6 -20.86 3.15 10.28
N PRO A 7 -19.92 3.86 10.91
CA PRO A 7 -19.88 3.97 12.37
C PRO A 7 -21.20 4.53 12.91
N THR A 8 -21.71 3.93 13.98
CA THR A 8 -22.95 4.36 14.64
C THR A 8 -22.77 5.78 15.16
N LYS A 9 -23.52 6.74 14.63
CA LYS A 9 -23.50 8.12 15.12
C LYS A 9 -23.99 8.18 16.57
N ILE A 10 -23.13 8.64 17.48
CA ILE A 10 -23.44 8.91 18.88
C ILE A 10 -23.62 10.43 19.00
N LEU A 11 -24.73 10.88 19.60
CA LEU A 11 -24.97 12.29 19.86
C LEU A 11 -24.44 12.61 21.25
N THR A 12 -23.49 13.53 21.33
CA THR A 12 -22.97 14.07 22.60
C THR A 12 -23.92 15.14 23.14
N GLN A 13 -23.78 15.50 24.42
CA GLN A 13 -24.56 16.58 25.01
C GLN A 13 -24.34 17.92 24.28
N ASN A 14 -23.12 18.18 23.80
CA ASN A 14 -22.82 19.34 22.98
C ASN A 14 -23.57 19.31 21.64
N ASP A 15 -23.63 18.15 20.97
CA ASP A 15 -24.38 18.01 19.71
C ASP A 15 -25.86 18.35 19.90
N LEU A 16 -26.45 17.93 21.03
CA LEU A 16 -27.84 18.21 21.37
C LEU A 16 -28.08 19.70 21.63
N LEU A 17 -27.19 20.36 22.38
CA LEU A 17 -27.27 21.80 22.64
C LEU A 17 -27.16 22.60 21.33
N THR A 18 -26.21 22.22 20.48
CA THR A 18 -26.01 22.87 19.17
C THR A 18 -27.22 22.63 18.26
N LEU A 19 -27.84 21.45 18.33
CA LEU A 19 -29.06 21.13 17.59
C LEU A 19 -30.25 21.97 18.07
N GLN A 20 -30.43 22.13 19.38
CA GLN A 20 -31.49 22.97 19.95
C GLN A 20 -31.35 24.42 19.49
N GLN A 21 -30.16 25.01 19.68
CA GLN A 21 -29.88 26.38 19.24
C GLN A 21 -30.13 26.58 17.74
N PHE A 22 -29.76 25.60 16.92
CA PHE A 22 -30.05 25.65 15.49
C PHE A 22 -31.56 25.69 15.19
N LEU A 23 -32.35 24.84 15.86
CA LEU A 23 -33.79 24.77 15.66
C LEU A 23 -34.51 26.02 16.16
N GLU A 24 -34.06 26.62 17.26
CA GLU A 24 -34.61 27.87 17.80
C GLU A 24 -34.39 29.07 16.87
N ASN A 25 -33.27 29.08 16.14
CA ASN A 25 -32.90 30.16 15.23
C ASN A 25 -33.40 29.95 13.79
N LEU A 26 -34.06 28.82 13.49
CA LEU A 26 -34.52 28.52 12.14
C LEU A 26 -35.85 29.26 11.86
N PRO A 27 -35.99 30.00 10.74
CA PRO A 27 -37.21 30.78 10.47
C PRO A 27 -38.50 29.96 10.40
N TYR A 28 -38.45 28.77 9.79
CA TYR A 28 -39.60 27.91 9.62
C TYR A 28 -39.25 26.43 9.81
N LEU A 29 -39.85 25.80 10.80
CA LEU A 29 -39.57 24.42 11.18
C LEU A 29 -40.49 23.43 10.45
N LYS A 30 -39.93 22.31 9.98
CA LYS A 30 -40.68 21.13 9.54
C LYS A 30 -41.31 20.43 10.76
N LYS A 31 -42.37 19.64 10.55
CA LYS A 31 -43.05 18.90 11.65
C LYS A 31 -42.09 18.08 12.53
N LYS A 32 -41.14 17.37 11.92
CA LYS A 32 -40.12 16.59 12.66
C LYS A 32 -39.15 17.47 13.46
N GLN A 33 -38.82 18.64 12.93
CA GLN A 33 -37.94 19.62 13.57
C GLN A 33 -38.65 20.27 14.77
N GLN A 34 -39.95 20.57 14.65
CA GLN A 34 -40.79 21.04 15.77
C GLN A 34 -40.84 19.98 16.89
N GLN A 35 -41.11 18.72 16.53
CA GLN A 35 -41.14 17.61 17.50
C GLN A 35 -39.78 17.43 18.20
N ALA A 36 -38.68 17.54 17.46
CA ALA A 36 -37.34 17.47 18.04
C ALA A 36 -37.02 18.66 18.96
N LEU A 37 -37.45 19.87 18.60
CA LEU A 37 -37.27 21.06 19.44
C LEU A 37 -38.04 20.93 20.76
N THR A 38 -39.32 20.54 20.70
CA THR A 38 -40.12 20.29 21.91
C THR A 38 -39.47 19.23 22.80
N LEU A 39 -38.89 18.18 22.20
CA LEU A 39 -38.21 17.12 22.93
C LEU A 39 -36.91 17.61 23.59
N LEU A 40 -36.12 18.45 22.93
CA LEU A 40 -34.88 19.01 23.47
C LEU A 40 -35.12 20.01 24.61
N GLN A 41 -36.27 20.69 24.62
CA GLN A 41 -36.66 21.64 25.67
C GLN A 41 -37.22 20.95 26.93
N GLN A 42 -37.53 19.65 26.87
CA GLN A 42 -38.00 18.91 28.04
C GLN A 42 -36.83 18.55 28.98
N PRO A 43 -37.02 18.60 30.31
CA PRO A 43 -35.98 18.26 31.29
C PRO A 43 -35.62 16.76 31.35
N GLN A 44 -36.16 15.91 30.45
CA GLN A 44 -36.05 14.45 30.54
C GLN A 44 -34.88 13.89 29.73
N ALA A 45 -33.73 13.75 30.38
CA ALA A 45 -32.74 12.73 30.02
C ALA A 45 -32.89 11.53 30.98
N PRO A 46 -32.78 10.27 30.51
CA PRO A 46 -32.32 9.84 29.19
C PRO A 46 -33.44 9.65 28.14
N PHE A 47 -33.12 9.95 26.87
CA PHE A 47 -34.00 9.74 25.72
C PHE A 47 -34.13 8.26 25.36
N ASN A 48 -35.33 7.83 24.96
CA ASN A 48 -35.56 6.49 24.42
C ASN A 48 -35.01 6.33 22.99
N GLN A 49 -34.97 5.10 22.47
CA GLN A 49 -34.39 4.82 21.14
C GLN A 49 -35.10 5.54 19.98
N GLN A 50 -36.43 5.70 20.06
CA GLN A 50 -37.20 6.40 19.02
C GLN A 50 -36.89 7.89 19.02
N GLN A 51 -36.81 8.49 20.20
CA GLN A 51 -36.43 9.88 20.41
C GLN A 51 -34.99 10.14 19.91
N LEU A 52 -34.04 9.25 20.24
CA LEU A 52 -32.67 9.32 19.73
C LEU A 52 -32.61 9.19 18.19
N SER A 53 -33.45 8.34 17.60
CA SER A 53 -33.53 8.19 16.13
C SER A 53 -34.06 9.47 15.45
N LEU A 54 -35.09 10.09 16.03
CA LEU A 54 -35.59 11.39 15.59
C LEU A 54 -34.49 12.46 15.67
N LEU A 55 -33.82 12.60 16.80
CA LEU A 55 -32.74 13.57 17.00
C LEU A 55 -31.59 13.35 16.01
N LYS A 56 -31.17 12.10 15.76
CA LYS A 56 -30.15 11.77 14.75
C LYS A 56 -30.57 12.15 13.33
N THR A 57 -31.86 12.00 13.02
CA THR A 57 -32.43 12.38 11.72
C THR A 57 -32.41 13.89 11.57
N VAL A 58 -32.90 14.63 12.56
CA VAL A 58 -32.93 16.09 12.53
C VAL A 58 -31.52 16.69 12.54
N ASP A 59 -30.56 16.08 13.25
CA ASP A 59 -29.17 16.52 13.20
C ASP A 59 -28.52 16.30 11.82
N ARG A 60 -28.90 15.23 11.11
CA ARG A 60 -28.51 15.05 9.71
C ARG A 60 -29.14 16.13 8.81
N GLU A 61 -30.40 16.46 9.02
CA GLU A 61 -31.09 17.53 8.29
C GLU A 61 -30.42 18.89 8.56
N LYS A 62 -30.00 19.18 9.80
CA LYS A 62 -29.19 20.36 10.16
C LYS A 62 -27.91 20.42 9.31
N SER A 63 -27.12 19.34 9.29
CA SER A 63 -25.89 19.31 8.48
C SER A 63 -26.16 19.55 7.00
N GLN A 64 -27.24 18.97 6.46
CA GLN A 64 -27.63 19.17 5.06
C GLN A 64 -28.06 20.61 4.80
N PHE A 65 -28.82 21.22 5.71
CA PHE A 65 -29.22 22.62 5.60
C PHE A 65 -28.00 23.56 5.60
N LEU A 66 -27.06 23.37 6.53
CA LEU A 66 -25.84 24.18 6.58
C LEU A 66 -25.00 24.04 5.30
N GLN A 67 -24.91 22.84 4.73
CA GLN A 67 -24.28 22.64 3.43
C GLN A 67 -24.99 23.42 2.32
N ARG A 68 -26.32 23.44 2.31
CA ARG A 68 -27.11 24.23 1.33
C ARG A 68 -26.92 25.73 1.51
N GLN A 69 -26.78 26.22 2.75
CA GLN A 69 -26.44 27.63 2.99
C GLN A 69 -25.06 27.98 2.42
N ALA A 70 -24.07 27.11 2.56
CA ALA A 70 -22.77 27.29 1.94
C ALA A 70 -22.86 27.30 0.39
N LEU A 71 -23.75 26.50 -0.21
CA LEU A 71 -23.99 26.52 -1.66
C LEU A 71 -24.57 27.86 -2.13
N ILE A 72 -25.46 28.48 -1.35
CA ILE A 72 -25.98 29.82 -1.67
C ILE A 72 -24.84 30.82 -1.80
N GLU A 73 -23.90 30.83 -0.86
CA GLU A 73 -22.76 31.75 -0.90
C GLU A 73 -21.86 31.50 -2.11
N GLN A 74 -21.69 30.25 -2.53
CA GLN A 74 -20.99 29.92 -3.77
C GLN A 74 -21.72 30.45 -5.00
N ILE A 75 -23.05 30.29 -5.07
CA ILE A 75 -23.86 30.80 -6.19
C ILE A 75 -23.82 32.33 -6.26
N LYS A 76 -23.92 33.03 -5.11
CA LYS A 76 -23.75 34.50 -5.05
C LYS A 76 -22.36 34.94 -5.50
N LEU A 77 -21.32 34.20 -5.12
CA LEU A 77 -19.95 34.50 -5.55
C LEU A 77 -19.80 34.35 -7.07
N LYS A 78 -20.42 33.31 -7.67
CA LYS A 78 -20.47 33.14 -9.13
C LYS A 78 -21.18 34.32 -9.81
N GLU A 79 -22.34 34.74 -9.30
CA GLU A 79 -23.08 35.91 -9.81
C GLU A 79 -22.20 37.18 -9.75
N ARG A 80 -21.57 37.44 -8.60
CA ARG A 80 -20.67 38.59 -8.40
C ARG A 80 -19.48 38.57 -9.36
N ASN A 81 -18.94 37.40 -9.65
CA ASN A 81 -17.82 37.21 -10.56
C ASN A 81 -18.25 37.15 -12.05
N GLN A 82 -19.53 37.40 -12.35
CA GLN A 82 -20.08 37.38 -13.71
C GLN A 82 -19.84 36.05 -14.45
N GLN A 83 -19.77 34.95 -13.69
CA GLN A 83 -19.67 33.61 -14.27
C GLN A 83 -21.03 33.18 -14.84
N PRO A 84 -21.06 32.36 -15.91
CA PRO A 84 -22.31 31.86 -16.46
C PRO A 84 -23.05 31.02 -15.41
N LEU A 85 -24.30 31.42 -15.12
CA LEU A 85 -25.16 30.76 -14.16
C LEU A 85 -26.05 29.71 -14.84
N LEU A 86 -26.24 28.59 -14.16
CA LEU A 86 -27.18 27.55 -14.57
C LEU A 86 -28.63 27.98 -14.28
N ALA A 87 -29.61 27.42 -14.99
CA ALA A 87 -31.02 27.76 -14.83
C ALA A 87 -31.53 27.60 -13.38
N ASN A 88 -31.06 26.57 -12.67
CA ASN A 88 -31.38 26.34 -11.26
C ASN A 88 -30.68 27.32 -10.31
N GLU A 89 -29.45 27.77 -10.61
CA GLU A 89 -28.78 28.85 -9.87
C GLU A 89 -29.54 30.18 -10.02
N ILE A 90 -30.05 30.46 -11.22
CA ILE A 90 -30.89 31.64 -11.49
C ILE A 90 -32.20 31.56 -10.70
N GLU A 91 -32.88 30.39 -10.67
CA GLU A 91 -34.09 30.20 -9.86
C GLU A 91 -33.81 30.45 -8.37
N ILE A 92 -32.72 29.90 -7.83
CA ILE A 92 -32.30 30.09 -6.43
C ILE A 92 -32.07 31.58 -6.12
N LEU A 93 -31.33 32.30 -6.97
CA LEU A 93 -31.08 33.73 -6.81
C LEU A 93 -32.35 34.57 -6.91
N THR A 94 -33.29 34.16 -7.76
CA THR A 94 -34.59 34.82 -7.91
C THR A 94 -35.44 34.64 -6.65
N LEU A 95 -35.48 33.43 -6.08
CA LEU A 95 -36.18 33.16 -4.83
C LEU A 95 -35.58 33.96 -3.67
N LEU A 96 -34.25 34.10 -3.60
CA LEU A 96 -33.56 34.87 -2.56
C LEU A 96 -33.84 36.39 -2.60
N LYS A 97 -34.27 36.93 -3.75
CA LYS A 97 -34.64 38.35 -3.91
C LYS A 97 -36.07 38.64 -3.45
N GLN A 98 -36.89 37.63 -3.19
CA GLN A 98 -38.27 37.78 -2.76
C GLN A 98 -38.37 37.94 -1.24
N ASN A 99 -39.46 38.55 -0.77
CA ASN A 99 -39.77 38.59 0.66
C ASN A 99 -40.06 37.17 1.14
N MET A 100 -39.22 36.67 2.05
CA MET A 100 -39.26 35.27 2.49
C MET A 100 -40.48 35.00 3.38
N ASP A 101 -41.45 34.27 2.83
CA ASP A 101 -42.51 33.62 3.59
C ASP A 101 -42.22 32.12 3.79
N GLN A 102 -43.14 31.43 4.45
CA GLN A 102 -42.99 30.01 4.76
C GLN A 102 -42.93 29.13 3.50
N ASP A 103 -43.72 29.43 2.47
CA ASP A 103 -43.77 28.62 1.25
C ASP A 103 -42.50 28.81 0.42
N LEU A 104 -42.08 30.06 0.24
CA LEU A 104 -40.83 30.43 -0.42
C LEU A 104 -39.61 29.85 0.30
N PHE A 105 -39.62 29.79 1.64
CA PHE A 105 -38.57 29.12 2.41
C PHE A 105 -38.41 27.65 2.05
N PHE A 106 -39.51 26.88 2.04
CA PHE A 106 -39.44 25.46 1.70
C PHE A 106 -39.21 25.23 0.20
N ARG A 107 -39.67 26.14 -0.66
CA ARG A 107 -39.38 26.11 -2.09
C ARG A 107 -37.89 26.31 -2.34
N LEU A 108 -37.27 27.28 -1.67
CA LEU A 108 -35.82 27.53 -1.74
C LEU A 108 -35.03 26.31 -1.25
N ASP A 109 -35.40 25.72 -0.10
CA ASP A 109 -34.75 24.51 0.43
C ASP A 109 -34.82 23.34 -0.58
N ARG A 110 -35.95 23.18 -1.28
CA ARG A 110 -36.14 22.16 -2.32
C ARG A 110 -35.32 22.44 -3.57
N ALA A 111 -35.26 23.70 -4.01
CA ALA A 111 -34.44 24.12 -5.16
C ALA A 111 -32.96 23.84 -4.91
N LEU A 112 -32.47 24.17 -3.71
CA LEU A 112 -31.10 23.90 -3.27
C LEU A 112 -30.81 22.40 -3.18
N GLU A 113 -31.75 21.61 -2.67
CA GLU A 113 -31.60 20.14 -2.64
C GLU A 113 -31.49 19.55 -4.06
N SER A 114 -32.29 20.04 -4.99
CA SER A 114 -32.24 19.63 -6.40
C SER A 114 -30.90 19.99 -7.04
N TYR A 115 -30.46 21.24 -6.86
CA TYR A 115 -29.15 21.71 -7.33
C TYR A 115 -28.01 20.82 -6.80
N GLN A 116 -27.98 20.55 -5.50
CA GLN A 116 -26.95 19.72 -4.86
C GLN A 116 -26.92 18.29 -5.42
N LYS A 117 -28.09 17.70 -5.74
CA LYS A 117 -28.18 16.37 -6.36
C LYS A 117 -27.60 16.36 -7.77
N ILE A 118 -27.90 17.40 -8.56
CA ILE A 118 -27.39 17.54 -9.93
C ILE A 118 -25.86 17.73 -9.90
N GLU A 119 -25.35 18.59 -9.03
CA GLU A 119 -23.92 18.82 -8.87
C GLU A 119 -23.19 17.54 -8.47
N LYS A 120 -23.74 16.78 -7.51
CA LYS A 120 -23.18 15.49 -7.12
C LYS A 120 -23.18 14.49 -8.28
N ALA A 121 -24.27 14.39 -9.03
CA ALA A 121 -24.34 13.50 -10.19
C ALA A 121 -23.34 13.89 -11.30
N ALA A 122 -23.15 15.19 -11.53
CA ALA A 122 -22.16 15.71 -12.45
C ALA A 122 -20.73 15.39 -11.99
N LEU A 123 -20.44 15.54 -10.70
CA LEU A 123 -19.15 15.18 -10.10
C LEU A 123 -18.89 13.68 -10.21
N ASP A 124 -19.87 12.84 -9.85
CA ASP A 124 -19.76 11.39 -9.92
C ASP A 124 -19.53 10.92 -11.38
N ASN A 125 -20.23 11.53 -12.35
CA ASN A 125 -20.00 11.27 -13.78
C ASN A 125 -18.60 11.70 -14.22
N ARG A 126 -18.09 12.87 -13.79
CA ARG A 126 -16.73 13.33 -14.08
C ARG A 126 -15.70 12.35 -13.52
N ILE A 127 -15.86 11.91 -12.27
CA ILE A 127 -14.99 10.92 -11.63
C ILE A 127 -15.02 9.58 -12.39
N ARG A 128 -16.21 9.14 -12.83
CA ARG A 128 -16.34 7.92 -13.64
C ARG A 128 -15.56 8.04 -14.95
N LEU A 129 -15.76 9.13 -15.71
CA LEU A 129 -15.05 9.37 -16.97
C LEU A 129 -13.54 9.45 -16.77
N GLU A 130 -13.08 10.10 -15.70
CA GLU A 130 -11.65 10.17 -15.38
C GLU A 130 -11.08 8.79 -15.05
N ASN A 131 -11.82 7.97 -14.31
CA ASN A 131 -11.41 6.60 -14.00
C ASN A 131 -11.43 5.69 -15.24
N GLU A 132 -12.41 5.85 -16.13
CA GLU A 132 -12.46 5.17 -17.43
C GLU A 132 -11.25 5.58 -18.29
N HIS A 133 -10.96 6.87 -18.39
CA HIS A 133 -9.80 7.36 -19.11
C HIS A 133 -8.48 6.84 -18.52
N LYS A 134 -8.33 6.80 -17.19
CA LYS A 134 -7.18 6.18 -16.51
C LYS A 134 -7.08 4.69 -16.85
N ARG A 135 -8.19 3.96 -16.87
CA ARG A 135 -8.22 2.54 -17.26
C ARG A 135 -7.81 2.36 -18.73
N GLU A 136 -8.30 3.19 -19.64
CA GLU A 136 -7.90 3.15 -21.05
C GLU A 136 -6.41 3.47 -21.23
N ILE A 137 -5.89 4.47 -20.53
CA ILE A 137 -4.45 4.78 -20.54
C ILE A 137 -3.66 3.59 -20.01
N LEU A 138 -4.10 2.98 -18.90
CA LEU A 138 -3.44 1.79 -18.34
C LEU A 138 -3.51 0.58 -19.29
N GLN A 139 -4.61 0.39 -20.01
CA GLN A 139 -4.74 -0.65 -21.03
C GLN A 139 -3.86 -0.36 -22.25
N LYS A 140 -3.83 0.89 -22.74
CA LYS A 140 -2.96 1.31 -23.86
C LYS A 140 -1.47 1.32 -23.48
N SER A 141 -1.14 1.55 -22.20
CA SER A 141 0.22 1.50 -21.68
C SER A 141 0.65 0.09 -21.25
N HIS A 142 -0.29 -0.82 -21.01
CA HIS A 142 -0.06 -2.26 -21.10
C HIS A 142 0.23 -2.64 -22.55
N LYS A 143 1.43 -2.28 -23.03
CA LYS A 143 2.05 -3.02 -24.13
C LYS A 143 2.20 -4.45 -23.62
N GLU A 144 1.47 -5.39 -24.20
CA GLU A 144 1.80 -6.80 -24.04
C GLU A 144 3.29 -6.93 -24.38
N LEU A 145 4.10 -7.30 -23.40
CA LEU A 145 5.51 -7.53 -23.62
C LEU A 145 5.60 -8.62 -24.68
N THR A 146 6.27 -8.32 -25.80
CA THR A 146 6.58 -9.34 -26.80
C THR A 146 7.31 -10.49 -26.11
N GLU A 147 7.20 -11.72 -26.63
CA GLU A 147 7.90 -12.89 -26.06
C GLU A 147 9.42 -12.63 -25.91
N ALA A 148 10.01 -11.86 -26.83
CA ALA A 148 11.40 -11.40 -26.73
C ALA A 148 11.66 -10.50 -25.51
N GLN A 149 10.73 -9.61 -25.15
CA GLN A 149 10.85 -8.75 -23.97
C GLN A 149 10.60 -9.52 -22.67
N LYS A 150 9.67 -10.49 -22.66
CA LYS A 150 9.47 -11.39 -21.51
C LYS A 150 10.73 -12.19 -21.23
N LYS A 151 11.36 -12.76 -22.27
CA LYS A 151 12.62 -13.49 -22.16
C LYS A 151 13.75 -12.62 -21.61
N ARG A 152 13.90 -11.38 -22.11
CA ARG A 152 14.91 -10.42 -21.59
C ARG A 152 14.67 -10.06 -20.13
N ASN A 153 13.43 -9.86 -19.72
CA ASN A 153 13.10 -9.57 -18.32
C ASN A 153 13.41 -10.76 -17.40
N ALA A 154 13.07 -11.99 -17.83
CA ALA A 154 13.40 -13.19 -17.08
C ALA A 154 14.93 -13.40 -16.96
N GLU A 155 15.68 -13.18 -18.05
CA GLU A 155 17.15 -13.22 -18.03
C GLU A 155 17.74 -12.15 -17.11
N ASN A 156 17.20 -10.93 -17.11
CA ASN A 156 17.65 -9.87 -16.21
C ASN A 156 17.34 -10.19 -14.75
N GLN A 157 16.15 -10.71 -14.45
CA GLN A 157 15.80 -11.18 -13.10
C GLN A 157 16.78 -12.25 -12.61
N LEU A 158 17.12 -13.22 -13.47
CA LEU A 158 18.10 -14.25 -13.15
C LEU A 158 19.49 -13.65 -12.88
N LYS A 159 19.95 -12.70 -13.71
CA LYS A 159 21.22 -12.00 -13.51
C LYS A 159 21.28 -11.28 -12.16
N TYR A 160 20.23 -10.55 -11.78
CA TYR A 160 20.17 -9.86 -10.49
C TYR A 160 20.13 -10.84 -9.32
N ALA A 161 19.38 -11.93 -9.43
CA ALA A 161 19.33 -12.97 -8.40
C ALA A 161 20.70 -13.62 -8.18
N LEU A 162 21.38 -14.02 -9.26
CA LEU A 162 22.72 -14.59 -9.19
C LEU A 162 23.75 -13.60 -8.64
N GLY A 163 23.72 -12.35 -9.10
CA GLY A 163 24.58 -11.29 -8.57
C GLY A 163 24.38 -11.06 -7.07
N GLY A 164 23.13 -11.07 -6.61
CA GLY A 164 22.80 -10.97 -5.18
C GLY A 164 23.34 -12.14 -4.34
N ILE A 165 23.25 -13.37 -4.86
CA ILE A 165 23.79 -14.57 -4.20
C ILE A 165 25.32 -14.47 -4.08
N ILE A 166 26.02 -14.16 -5.18
CA ILE A 166 27.48 -14.02 -5.20
C ILE A 166 27.91 -12.93 -4.20
N LEU A 167 27.26 -11.76 -4.24
CA LEU A 167 27.55 -10.67 -3.32
C LEU A 167 27.36 -11.08 -1.84
N SER A 168 26.32 -11.86 -1.54
CA SER A 168 26.07 -12.37 -0.20
C SER A 168 27.18 -13.30 0.27
N ILE A 169 27.66 -14.20 -0.59
CA ILE A 169 28.76 -15.13 -0.28
C ILE A 169 30.04 -14.35 0.02
N TRP A 170 30.39 -13.37 -0.84
CA TRP A 170 31.60 -12.56 -0.65
C TRP A 170 31.59 -11.77 0.65
N LYS A 171 30.44 -11.18 1.00
CA LYS A 171 30.29 -10.47 2.28
C LYS A 171 30.47 -11.39 3.48
N LYS A 172 29.91 -12.61 3.44
CA LYS A 172 30.08 -13.61 4.50
C LYS A 172 31.52 -14.08 4.66
N ALA A 173 32.27 -14.13 3.54
CA ALA A 173 33.67 -14.51 3.53
C ALA A 173 34.61 -13.35 3.89
N GLU A 174 34.07 -12.14 4.16
CA GLU A 174 34.82 -10.91 4.44
C GLU A 174 35.87 -10.57 3.35
N TRP A 175 35.60 -10.99 2.11
CA TRP A 175 36.47 -10.69 0.99
C TRP A 175 36.19 -9.29 0.46
N ASN A 176 37.26 -8.53 0.19
CA ASN A 176 37.13 -7.24 -0.47
C ASN A 176 36.65 -7.44 -1.91
N ILE A 177 35.65 -6.67 -2.32
CA ILE A 177 35.19 -6.60 -3.70
C ILE A 177 35.58 -5.23 -4.22
N ASP A 178 36.47 -5.20 -5.19
CA ASP A 178 36.73 -4.02 -5.99
C ASP A 178 35.66 -3.94 -7.10
N PRO A 179 34.76 -2.95 -7.08
CA PRO A 179 33.73 -2.79 -8.11
C PRO A 179 34.31 -2.58 -9.51
N ASP A 180 35.53 -2.06 -9.61
CA ASP A 180 36.19 -1.75 -10.88
C ASP A 180 36.98 -2.95 -11.43
N HIS A 181 37.18 -4.01 -10.64
CA HIS A 181 37.96 -5.20 -11.01
C HIS A 181 37.26 -6.53 -10.63
N LEU A 182 36.08 -6.75 -11.19
CA LEU A 182 35.28 -7.97 -10.98
C LEU A 182 35.88 -9.26 -11.58
N GLU A 183 36.88 -9.16 -12.45
CA GLU A 183 37.61 -10.33 -12.99
C GLU A 183 38.19 -11.20 -11.86
N SER A 184 38.58 -10.58 -10.75
CA SER A 184 39.06 -11.28 -9.55
C SER A 184 38.00 -12.19 -8.92
N VAL A 185 36.72 -11.80 -8.99
CA VAL A 185 35.56 -12.58 -8.54
C VAL A 185 35.40 -13.79 -9.45
N GLU A 186 35.37 -13.56 -10.77
CA GLU A 186 35.25 -14.62 -11.77
C GLU A 186 36.38 -15.65 -11.67
N HIS A 187 37.64 -15.19 -11.59
CA HIS A 187 38.79 -16.07 -11.43
C HIS A 187 38.72 -16.92 -10.16
N ARG A 188 38.26 -16.36 -9.03
CA ARG A 188 38.09 -17.13 -7.79
C ARG A 188 37.01 -18.20 -7.92
N ILE A 189 35.88 -17.88 -8.56
CA ILE A 189 34.82 -18.86 -8.82
C ILE A 189 35.35 -20.00 -9.70
N ASN A 190 35.96 -19.64 -10.84
CA ASN A 190 36.51 -20.63 -11.77
C ASN A 190 37.59 -21.50 -11.12
N ASN A 191 38.51 -20.90 -10.37
CA ASN A 191 39.55 -21.64 -9.67
C ASN A 191 38.99 -22.56 -8.58
N SER A 192 37.93 -22.15 -7.88
CA SER A 192 37.25 -22.98 -6.90
C SER A 192 36.64 -24.23 -7.56
N LEU A 193 35.92 -24.04 -8.67
CA LEU A 193 35.32 -25.14 -9.44
C LEU A 193 36.37 -26.10 -10.01
N ILE A 194 37.48 -25.56 -10.55
CA ILE A 194 38.60 -26.37 -11.05
C ILE A 194 39.26 -27.14 -9.90
N SER A 195 39.46 -26.50 -8.75
CA SER A 195 40.08 -27.13 -7.57
C SER A 195 39.21 -28.25 -7.00
N ASP A 196 37.89 -28.02 -6.89
CA ASP A 196 36.93 -29.04 -6.46
C ASP A 196 36.95 -30.25 -7.40
N SER A 197 36.95 -30.01 -8.72
CA SER A 197 37.08 -31.09 -9.71
C SER A 197 38.38 -31.88 -9.55
N LYS A 198 39.53 -31.20 -9.31
CA LYS A 198 40.81 -31.87 -9.07
C LYS A 198 40.81 -32.70 -7.79
N ILE A 199 40.22 -32.18 -6.71
CA ILE A 199 40.06 -32.90 -5.44
C ILE A 199 39.22 -34.14 -5.66
N GLN A 200 38.06 -34.00 -6.31
CA GLN A 200 37.16 -35.11 -6.58
C GLN A 200 37.83 -36.20 -7.42
N ASN A 201 38.68 -35.83 -8.39
CA ASN A 201 39.44 -36.78 -9.20
C ASN A 201 40.68 -37.37 -8.50
N SER A 202 41.02 -36.92 -7.28
CA SER A 202 42.17 -37.43 -6.55
C SER A 202 41.90 -38.84 -5.98
N GLN A 203 42.95 -39.66 -5.93
CA GLN A 203 42.83 -41.03 -5.43
C GLN A 203 42.31 -41.08 -3.97
N LEU A 204 42.83 -40.20 -3.11
CA LEU A 204 42.40 -40.15 -1.70
C LEU A 204 40.93 -39.77 -1.55
N TYR A 205 40.42 -38.85 -2.37
CA TYR A 205 38.99 -38.50 -2.36
C TYR A 205 38.14 -39.66 -2.88
N GLN A 206 38.55 -40.33 -3.96
CA GLN A 206 37.82 -41.47 -4.50
C GLN A 206 37.73 -42.62 -3.50
N GLU A 207 38.81 -42.87 -2.74
CA GLU A 207 38.79 -43.82 -1.62
C GLU A 207 37.84 -43.38 -0.49
N ALA A 208 37.85 -42.10 -0.11
CA ALA A 208 36.92 -41.55 0.86
C ALA A 208 35.46 -41.64 0.39
N PHE A 209 35.19 -41.43 -0.89
CA PHE A 209 33.87 -41.58 -1.49
C PHE A 209 33.43 -43.04 -1.51
N ASN A 210 34.31 -43.98 -1.85
CA ASN A 210 33.99 -45.41 -1.83
C ASN A 210 33.57 -45.88 -0.42
N LEU A 211 34.16 -45.31 0.63
CA LEU A 211 33.82 -45.63 2.03
C LEU A 211 32.51 -44.99 2.50
N THR A 212 32.19 -43.79 2.02
CA THR A 212 31.07 -42.98 2.54
C THR A 212 29.83 -43.00 1.66
N GLN A 213 30.00 -43.21 0.35
CA GLN A 213 28.97 -43.15 -0.69
C GLN A 213 28.17 -41.84 -0.72
N ASP A 214 28.72 -40.76 -0.15
CA ASP A 214 28.11 -39.43 -0.09
C ASP A 214 29.19 -38.36 -0.30
N HIS A 215 28.96 -37.41 -1.20
CA HIS A 215 29.97 -36.41 -1.56
C HIS A 215 30.32 -35.45 -0.43
N GLN A 216 29.37 -35.13 0.46
CA GLN A 216 29.63 -34.22 1.58
C GLN A 216 30.48 -34.93 2.65
N GLN A 217 30.13 -36.17 3.00
CA GLN A 217 30.91 -36.99 3.93
C GLN A 217 32.28 -37.36 3.37
N ALA A 218 32.38 -37.66 2.07
CA ALA A 218 33.65 -37.93 1.39
C ALA A 218 34.59 -36.73 1.45
N SER A 219 34.08 -35.53 1.16
CA SER A 219 34.86 -34.29 1.25
C SER A 219 35.36 -34.04 2.68
N LYS A 220 34.48 -34.23 3.67
CA LYS A 220 34.86 -34.12 5.09
C LYS A 220 35.96 -35.14 5.46
N LEU A 221 35.80 -36.40 5.06
CA LEU A 221 36.76 -37.46 5.36
C LEU A 221 38.11 -37.23 4.65
N PHE A 222 38.09 -36.73 3.41
CA PHE A 222 39.29 -36.35 2.67
C PHE A 222 40.11 -35.31 3.44
N PHE A 223 39.49 -34.21 3.89
CA PHE A 223 40.21 -33.18 4.65
C PHE A 223 40.66 -33.69 6.03
N LEU A 224 39.82 -34.48 6.72
CA LEU A 224 40.23 -35.12 7.98
C LEU A 224 41.43 -36.05 7.81
N ALA A 225 41.50 -36.78 6.70
CA ALA A 225 42.64 -37.63 6.39
C ALA A 225 43.91 -36.81 6.17
N LEU A 226 43.81 -35.68 5.46
CA LEU A 226 44.93 -34.73 5.28
C LEU A 226 45.39 -34.15 6.62
N ASP A 227 44.46 -33.71 7.46
CA ASP A 227 44.75 -33.14 8.78
C ASP A 227 45.31 -34.17 9.77
N ALA A 228 45.03 -35.46 9.55
CA ALA A 228 45.57 -36.56 10.35
C ALA A 228 47.01 -36.94 9.95
N LEU A 229 47.49 -36.59 8.75
CA LEU A 229 48.84 -36.95 8.27
C LEU A 229 49.99 -36.58 9.23
N PRO A 230 49.95 -35.43 9.95
CA PRO A 230 50.98 -35.09 10.94
C PRO A 230 51.04 -36.00 12.16
N THR A 231 49.98 -36.75 12.46
CA THR A 231 49.94 -37.66 13.62
C THR A 231 50.74 -38.94 13.39
N TYR A 232 51.03 -39.27 12.13
CA TYR A 232 51.83 -40.44 11.76
C TYR A 232 53.32 -40.10 11.72
N LYS A 233 54.14 -40.95 12.36
CA LYS A 233 55.60 -40.85 12.34
C LYS A 233 56.21 -41.97 11.51
N THR A 234 57.28 -41.67 10.80
CA THR A 234 58.08 -42.65 10.05
C THR A 234 59.55 -42.31 10.22
N GLN A 235 60.38 -43.28 10.63
CA GLN A 235 61.83 -43.06 10.83
C GLN A 235 62.16 -41.85 11.74
N GLN A 236 61.40 -41.68 12.82
CA GLN A 236 61.52 -40.57 13.78
C GLN A 236 61.17 -39.16 13.24
N GLU A 237 60.76 -39.04 11.97
CA GLU A 237 60.23 -37.80 11.38
C GLU A 237 58.70 -37.91 11.16
N GLU A 238 58.00 -36.77 11.11
CA GLU A 238 56.56 -36.73 10.80
C GLU A 238 56.34 -37.05 9.32
N PHE A 239 55.43 -37.98 9.04
CA PHE A 239 55.23 -38.55 7.68
C PHE A 239 54.97 -37.48 6.62
N HIS A 240 54.12 -36.49 6.92
CA HIS A 240 53.82 -35.40 5.98
C HIS A 240 55.06 -34.61 5.55
N LYS A 241 56.04 -34.39 6.45
CA LYS A 241 57.28 -33.68 6.12
C LYS A 241 58.14 -34.49 5.15
N VAL A 242 58.23 -35.79 5.36
CA VAL A 242 58.96 -36.71 4.46
C VAL A 242 58.28 -36.76 3.09
N LEU A 243 56.95 -36.88 3.05
CA LEU A 243 56.17 -36.92 1.82
C LEU A 243 56.34 -35.62 1.01
N LEU A 244 56.19 -34.46 1.65
CA LEU A 244 56.36 -33.17 0.98
C LEU A 244 57.79 -32.96 0.47
N LYS A 245 58.83 -33.33 1.23
CA LYS A 245 60.22 -33.29 0.76
C LYS A 245 60.46 -34.17 -0.46
N LYS A 246 59.84 -35.36 -0.49
CA LYS A 246 59.94 -36.29 -1.62
C LYS A 246 59.26 -35.72 -2.86
N LEU A 247 58.04 -35.20 -2.71
CA LEU A 247 57.26 -34.63 -3.81
C LEU A 247 57.83 -33.31 -4.33
N TYR A 248 58.43 -32.49 -3.45
CA TYR A 248 59.11 -31.26 -3.86
C TYR A 248 60.29 -31.51 -4.81
N LYS A 249 60.99 -32.65 -4.65
CA LYS A 249 62.06 -33.04 -5.58
C LYS A 249 61.56 -33.47 -6.96
N SER A 250 60.26 -33.69 -7.11
CA SER A 250 59.61 -34.07 -8.37
C SER A 250 58.77 -32.96 -8.99
N LEU A 251 58.71 -31.79 -8.36
CA LEU A 251 58.18 -30.54 -8.94
C LEU A 251 59.29 -29.83 -9.73
#